data_AF-A0A2T4S5L4-F1
#
_entry.id   AF-A0A2T4S5L4-F1
#
_cell.length_a   1.000
_cell.length_b   1.000
_cell.length_c   1.000
_cell.angle_alpha   90.00
_cell.angle_beta   90.00
_cell.angle_gamma   90.00
#
_symmetry.space_group_name_H-M   'P 1'
#
loop_
_entity.id
_entity.type
_entity.pdbx_description
1 polymer ?
#
loop_
_entity_poly.entity_id
_entity_poly.type
_entity_poly.pdbx_seq_one_letter_code
_entity_poly.pdbx_strand_id
1 'polypeptide(L)'
;DYILVFFLFGISVTMIAGAGSAFHESYGIPTWLGSLIMVIAIYITLLMDFNKIVRALGVVTPFLIILVIVIAGVYLFKGQVPFNHINAEMPKTSPLWGIIMGTVYGGLAFAVGFSTIVAIGGDASRRRVSGAGAMFGGIIYTILLALITFALQTEFPAIKEAAIPTLTLANGIH
;
A
#
# COMPACT_ATOMS: atom_id res chain seq x y z
N ASP A 1 16.61 17.18 -5.87
CA ASP A 1 15.38 17.71 -5.25
C ASP A 1 14.22 17.87 -6.22
N TYR A 2 14.32 18.66 -7.30
CA TYR A 2 13.20 18.87 -8.25
C TYR A 2 12.59 17.59 -8.83
N ILE A 3 13.43 16.61 -9.19
CA ILE A 3 12.98 15.31 -9.70
C ILE A 3 12.16 14.56 -8.64
N LEU A 4 12.63 14.54 -7.39
CA LEU A 4 11.96 13.84 -6.29
C LEU A 4 10.63 14.52 -5.95
N VAL A 5 10.59 15.85 -5.93
CA VAL A 5 9.35 16.63 -5.73
C VAL A 5 8.33 16.33 -6.82
N PHE A 6 8.76 16.25 -8.09
CA PHE A 6 7.89 15.88 -9.21
C PHE A 6 7.28 14.48 -9.03
N PHE A 7 8.08 13.49 -8.64
CA PHE A 7 7.57 12.13 -8.40
C PHE A 7 6.66 12.05 -7.18
N LEU A 8 7.00 12.71 -6.06
CA LEU A 8 6.13 12.75 -4.88
C LEU A 8 4.79 13.44 -5.18
N PHE A 9 4.80 14.49 -6.00
CA PHE A 9 3.58 15.12 -6.48
C PHE A 9 2.75 14.14 -7.32
N GLY A 10 3.37 13.45 -8.29
CA GLY A 10 2.70 12.44 -9.10
C GLY A 10 2.08 11.33 -8.23
N ILE A 11 2.82 10.83 -7.24
CA ILE A 11 2.32 9.81 -6.30
C ILE A 11 1.15 10.35 -5.46
N SER A 12 1.21 11.61 -5.05
CA SER A 12 0.10 12.23 -4.30
C SER A 12 -1.17 12.28 -5.14
N VAL A 13 -1.05 12.64 -6.42
CA VAL A 13 -2.18 12.65 -7.36
C VAL A 13 -2.74 11.24 -7.59
N THR A 14 -1.88 10.22 -7.77
CA THR A 14 -2.34 8.84 -7.98
C THR A 14 -2.99 8.26 -6.72
N MET A 15 -2.51 8.61 -5.52
CA MET A 15 -3.13 8.20 -4.26
C MET A 15 -4.51 8.84 -4.04
N ILE A 16 -4.71 10.11 -4.42
CA ILE A 16 -6.02 10.77 -4.38
C ILE A 16 -6.99 10.06 -5.33
N ALA A 17 -6.55 9.77 -6.56
CA ALA A 17 -7.37 9.04 -7.54
C ALA A 17 -7.72 7.64 -7.03
N GLY A 18 -6.76 6.91 -6.43
CA GLY A 18 -6.99 5.60 -5.83
C GLY A 18 -8.01 5.63 -4.68
N ALA A 19 -7.95 6.65 -3.82
CA ALA A 19 -8.94 6.84 -2.77
C ALA A 19 -10.34 7.16 -3.35
N GLY A 20 -10.42 7.94 -4.45
CA GLY A 20 -11.66 8.15 -5.20
C GLY A 20 -12.25 6.85 -5.75
N SER A 21 -11.41 5.96 -6.32
CA SER A 21 -11.83 4.62 -6.75
C SER A 21 -12.32 3.76 -5.58
N ALA A 22 -11.69 3.87 -4.40
CA ALA A 22 -12.13 3.14 -3.22
C ALA A 22 -13.53 3.55 -2.76
N PHE A 23 -13.85 4.85 -2.78
CA PHE A 23 -15.20 5.32 -2.50
C PHE A 23 -16.22 4.81 -3.52
N HIS A 24 -15.82 4.74 -4.79
CA HIS A 24 -16.67 4.21 -5.83
C HIS A 24 -16.97 2.72 -5.64
N GLU A 25 -15.94 1.90 -5.43
CA GLU A 25 -16.11 0.46 -5.20
C GLU A 25 -16.82 0.15 -3.87
N SER A 26 -16.65 0.96 -2.83
CA SER A 26 -17.21 0.67 -1.49
C SER A 26 -18.63 1.21 -1.30
N TYR A 27 -18.96 2.37 -1.90
CA TYR A 27 -20.20 3.09 -1.63
C TYR A 27 -20.96 3.50 -2.90
N GLY A 28 -20.44 3.19 -4.09
CA GLY A 28 -21.04 3.58 -5.37
C GLY A 28 -20.92 5.08 -5.70
N ILE A 29 -20.16 5.85 -4.92
CA ILE A 29 -20.02 7.30 -5.11
C ILE A 29 -19.20 7.58 -6.39
N PRO A 30 -19.54 8.59 -7.21
CA PRO A 30 -18.72 8.95 -8.36
C PRO A 30 -17.26 9.26 -7.97
N THR A 31 -16.30 8.76 -8.76
CA THR A 31 -14.86 8.87 -8.47
C THR A 31 -14.36 10.30 -8.30
N TRP A 32 -14.92 11.25 -9.06
CA TRP A 32 -14.60 12.68 -8.94
C TRP A 32 -15.01 13.25 -7.57
N LEU A 33 -16.17 12.82 -7.06
CA LEU A 33 -16.69 13.28 -5.78
C LEU A 33 -15.93 12.64 -4.62
N GLY A 34 -15.61 11.33 -4.72
CA GLY A 34 -14.75 10.65 -3.77
C GLY A 34 -13.36 11.30 -3.68
N SER A 35 -12.75 11.61 -4.83
CA SER A 35 -11.47 12.34 -4.90
C SER A 35 -11.57 13.73 -4.26
N LEU A 36 -12.66 14.47 -4.51
CA LEU A 36 -12.87 15.79 -3.93
C LEU A 36 -12.97 15.74 -2.40
N ILE A 37 -13.72 14.78 -1.86
CA ILE A 37 -13.82 14.55 -0.41
C ILE A 37 -12.43 14.29 0.17
N MET A 38 -11.61 13.48 -0.50
CA MET A 38 -10.24 13.20 -0.07
C MET A 38 -9.33 14.41 -0.10
N VAL A 39 -9.43 15.27 -1.11
CA VAL A 39 -8.67 16.52 -1.17
C VAL A 39 -9.04 17.43 0.02
N ILE A 40 -10.33 17.55 0.33
CA ILE A 40 -10.79 18.33 1.50
C ILE A 40 -10.26 17.71 2.80
N ALA A 41 -10.30 16.38 2.93
CA ALA A 41 -9.76 15.70 4.10
C ALA A 41 -8.25 15.92 4.25
N ILE A 42 -7.48 15.86 3.16
CA ILE A 42 -6.04 16.17 3.16
C ILE A 42 -5.81 17.63 3.58
N TYR A 43 -6.59 18.57 3.05
CA TYR A 43 -6.46 19.97 3.45
C TYR A 43 -6.67 20.15 4.95
N ILE A 44 -7.70 19.50 5.53
CA ILE A 44 -7.95 19.55 6.98
C ILE A 44 -6.81 18.89 7.75
N THR A 45 -6.29 17.74 7.33
CA THR A 45 -5.20 17.06 8.04
C THR A 45 -3.90 17.85 7.99
N LEU A 46 -3.63 18.59 6.91
CA LEU A 46 -2.48 19.50 6.81
C LEU A 46 -2.58 20.69 7.78
N LEU A 47 -3.79 21.07 8.21
CA LEU A 47 -3.99 22.08 9.25
C LEU A 47 -3.81 21.53 10.68
N MET A 48 -3.71 20.20 10.84
CA MET A 48 -3.49 19.56 12.14
C MET A 48 -2.01 19.55 12.52
N ASP A 49 -1.75 19.48 13.82
CA ASP A 49 -0.39 19.30 14.32
C ASP A 49 0.19 17.96 13.86
N PHE A 50 1.46 17.97 13.45
CA PHE A 50 2.18 16.78 12.99
C PHE A 50 2.03 15.58 13.94
N ASN A 51 2.12 15.83 15.26
CA ASN A 51 1.97 14.78 16.29
C ASN A 51 0.58 14.12 16.26
N LYS A 52 -0.48 14.85 15.92
CA LYS A 52 -1.84 14.28 15.77
C LYS A 52 -1.91 13.38 14.55
N ILE A 53 -1.29 13.78 13.43
CA ILE A 53 -1.21 12.99 12.20
C ILE A 53 -0.47 11.67 12.48
N VAL A 54 0.70 11.73 13.11
CA VAL A 54 1.50 10.55 13.48
C VAL A 54 0.72 9.62 14.40
N ARG A 55 0.00 10.15 15.39
CA ARG A 55 -0.83 9.35 16.30
C ARG A 55 -1.97 8.64 15.57
N ALA A 56 -2.62 9.32 14.62
CA ALA A 56 -3.67 8.71 13.79
C ALA A 56 -3.11 7.56 12.94
N LEU A 57 -1.96 7.76 12.28
CA LEU A 57 -1.26 6.72 11.52
C LEU A 57 -0.91 5.51 12.41
N GLY A 58 -0.47 5.75 13.65
CA GLY A 58 -0.18 4.70 14.62
C GLY A 58 -1.38 3.84 15.01
N VAL A 59 -2.60 4.38 14.94
CA VAL A 59 -3.85 3.62 15.21
C VAL A 59 -4.37 2.90 13.96
N VAL A 60 -4.24 3.52 12.78
CA VAL A 60 -4.71 2.93 11.51
C VAL A 60 -3.80 1.79 11.06
N THR A 61 -2.48 1.91 11.25
CA THR A 61 -1.50 0.92 10.76
C THR A 61 -1.77 -0.50 11.27
N PRO A 62 -1.99 -0.75 12.58
CA PRO A 62 -2.31 -2.09 13.09
C PRO A 62 -3.55 -2.71 12.45
N PHE A 63 -4.59 -1.91 12.19
CA PHE A 63 -5.81 -2.38 11.52
C PHE A 63 -5.51 -2.87 10.10
N LEU A 64 -4.72 -2.10 9.35
CA LEU A 64 -4.29 -2.50 8.00
C LEU A 64 -3.45 -3.78 8.00
N ILE A 65 -2.57 -3.95 8.99
CA ILE A 65 -1.77 -5.18 9.16
C ILE A 65 -2.68 -6.39 9.32
N ILE A 66 -3.66 -6.30 10.22
CA ILE A 66 -4.62 -7.40 10.47
C ILE A 66 -5.41 -7.70 9.20
N LEU A 67 -5.91 -6.68 8.51
CA LEU A 67 -6.67 -6.85 7.27
C LEU A 67 -5.85 -7.59 6.20
N VAL A 68 -4.59 -7.20 5.99
CA VAL A 68 -3.71 -7.88 5.03
C VAL A 68 -3.46 -9.33 5.43
N ILE A 69 -3.23 -9.60 6.72
CA ILE A 69 -3.04 -10.97 7.22
C ILE A 69 -4.28 -11.83 6.99
N VAL A 70 -5.48 -11.28 7.21
CA VAL A 70 -6.74 -12.01 6.97
C VAL A 70 -6.93 -12.29 5.49
N ILE A 71 -6.79 -11.29 4.63
CA ILE A 71 -6.95 -11.46 3.17
C ILE A 71 -5.94 -12.47 2.65
N ALA A 72 -4.66 -12.29 2.98
CA ALA A 72 -3.63 -13.22 2.54
C ALA A 72 -3.83 -14.62 3.12
N GLY A 73 -4.19 -14.73 4.41
CA GLY A 73 -4.49 -16.00 5.04
C GLY A 73 -5.60 -16.76 4.29
N VAL A 74 -6.71 -16.11 3.96
CA VAL A 74 -7.81 -16.77 3.24
C VAL A 74 -7.37 -17.21 1.84
N TYR A 75 -6.81 -16.32 1.03
CA TYR A 75 -6.54 -16.57 -0.39
C TYR A 75 -5.26 -17.38 -0.67
N LEU A 76 -4.32 -17.43 0.27
CA LEU A 76 -3.18 -18.36 0.16
C LEU A 76 -3.61 -19.83 0.37
N PHE A 77 -4.67 -20.08 1.13
CA PHE A 77 -5.18 -21.45 1.34
C PHE A 77 -6.38 -21.82 0.45
N LYS A 78 -7.23 -20.84 0.10
CA LYS A 78 -8.48 -21.06 -0.67
C LYS A 78 -8.47 -20.48 -2.08
N GLY A 79 -7.35 -19.90 -2.52
CA GLY A 79 -7.27 -19.28 -3.84
C GLY A 79 -7.60 -20.25 -4.98
N GLN A 80 -8.30 -19.75 -5.98
CA GLN A 80 -8.81 -20.52 -7.12
C GLN A 80 -7.69 -21.08 -8.00
N VAL A 81 -6.58 -20.35 -8.15
CA VAL A 81 -5.42 -20.79 -8.91
C VAL A 81 -4.41 -21.45 -7.96
N PRO A 82 -4.18 -22.77 -8.08
CA PRO A 82 -3.18 -23.45 -7.26
C PRO A 82 -1.77 -22.98 -7.65
N PHE A 83 -0.85 -22.93 -6.67
CA PHE A 83 0.51 -22.40 -6.85
C PHE A 83 1.30 -23.02 -8.01
N ASN A 84 1.01 -24.28 -8.35
CA ASN A 84 1.64 -24.98 -9.47
C ASN A 84 1.20 -24.48 -10.86
N HIS A 85 0.06 -23.78 -10.96
CA HIS A 85 -0.49 -23.25 -12.22
C HIS A 85 -0.37 -21.72 -12.33
N ILE A 86 0.08 -21.02 -11.28
CA ILE A 86 0.24 -19.55 -11.30
C ILE A 86 1.11 -19.08 -12.48
N ASN A 87 2.18 -19.82 -12.80
CA ASN A 87 3.08 -19.46 -13.90
C ASN A 87 2.41 -19.50 -15.29
N ALA A 88 1.29 -20.20 -15.45
CA ALA A 88 0.54 -20.24 -16.70
C ALA A 88 -0.42 -19.05 -16.83
N GLU A 89 -0.93 -18.54 -15.71
CA GLU A 89 -1.88 -17.43 -15.65
C GLU A 89 -1.18 -16.05 -15.59
N MET A 90 0.10 -16.02 -15.23
CA MET A 90 0.87 -14.77 -15.13
C MET A 90 1.52 -14.36 -16.46
N PRO A 91 1.62 -13.05 -16.75
CA PRO A 91 2.40 -12.56 -17.89
C PRO A 91 3.86 -12.99 -17.78
N LYS A 92 4.39 -13.61 -18.85
CA LYS A 92 5.81 -14.01 -18.91
C LYS A 92 6.71 -12.78 -18.91
N THR A 93 7.59 -12.69 -17.92
CA THR A 93 8.57 -11.60 -17.78
C THR A 93 9.97 -12.19 -17.57
N SER A 94 10.99 -11.52 -18.11
CA SER A 94 12.39 -11.90 -17.87
C SER A 94 12.74 -11.72 -16.38
N PRO A 95 13.43 -12.68 -15.74
CA PRO A 95 13.83 -12.57 -14.33
C PRO A 95 14.61 -11.29 -14.01
N LEU A 96 15.47 -10.85 -14.93
CA LEU A 96 16.21 -9.59 -14.79
C LEU A 96 15.29 -8.37 -14.74
N TRP A 97 14.24 -8.37 -15.57
CA TRP A 97 13.27 -7.30 -15.61
C TRP A 97 12.41 -7.28 -14.33
N GLY A 98 12.06 -8.45 -13.80
CA GLY A 98 11.39 -8.57 -12.50
C GLY A 98 12.21 -7.98 -11.35
N ILE A 99 13.52 -8.24 -11.30
CA ILE A 99 14.41 -7.68 -10.26
C ILE A 99 14.51 -6.16 -10.39
N ILE A 100 14.65 -5.64 -11.62
CA ILE A 100 14.71 -4.20 -11.87
C ILE A 100 13.42 -3.52 -11.41
N MET A 101 12.26 -4.03 -11.84
CA MET A 101 10.95 -3.44 -11.49
C MET A 101 10.65 -3.56 -10.00
N GLY A 102 11.01 -4.67 -9.37
CA GLY A 102 10.91 -4.84 -7.92
C GLY A 102 11.78 -3.83 -7.15
N THR A 103 13.00 -3.58 -7.62
CA THR A 103 13.90 -2.58 -7.03
C THR A 103 13.34 -1.16 -7.19
N VAL A 104 12.80 -0.83 -8.37
CA VAL A 104 12.15 0.47 -8.62
C VAL A 104 10.94 0.66 -7.71
N TYR A 105 10.09 -0.35 -7.57
CA TYR A 105 8.92 -0.29 -6.68
C TYR A 105 9.33 -0.12 -5.21
N GLY A 106 10.31 -0.89 -4.74
CA GLY A 106 10.85 -0.76 -3.38
C GLY A 106 11.47 0.61 -3.13
N GLY A 107 12.23 1.14 -4.09
CA GLY A 107 12.80 2.48 -4.04
C GLY A 107 11.74 3.57 -4.00
N LEU A 108 10.66 3.44 -4.77
CA LEU A 108 9.54 4.37 -4.77
C LEU A 108 8.78 4.34 -3.43
N ALA A 109 8.51 3.15 -2.88
CA ALA A 109 7.90 3.01 -1.56
C ALA A 109 8.75 3.67 -0.46
N PHE A 110 10.07 3.48 -0.52
CA PHE A 110 11.00 4.14 0.40
C PHE A 110 10.99 5.66 0.23
N ALA A 111 11.01 6.17 -1.01
CA ALA A 111 11.01 7.60 -1.29
C ALA A 111 9.77 8.32 -0.72
N VAL A 112 8.59 7.68 -0.80
CA VAL A 112 7.34 8.20 -0.22
C VAL A 112 7.42 8.30 1.29
N GLY A 113 7.96 7.27 1.96
CA GLY A 113 8.08 7.24 3.42
C GLY A 113 9.26 8.04 3.98
N PHE A 114 10.25 8.39 3.15
CA PHE A 114 11.53 8.91 3.59
C PHE A 114 11.41 10.15 4.48
N SER A 115 10.60 11.14 4.08
CA SER A 115 10.40 12.38 4.84
C SER A 115 9.86 12.12 6.24
N THR A 116 8.89 11.20 6.35
CA THR A 116 8.25 10.85 7.62
C THR A 116 9.18 10.04 8.51
N ILE A 117 9.95 9.11 7.93
CA ILE A 117 10.97 8.33 8.65
C ILE A 117 12.04 9.27 9.23
N VAL A 118 12.50 10.26 8.47
CA VAL A 118 13.50 11.22 8.94
C VAL A 118 12.93 12.15 10.01
N ALA A 119 11.69 12.66 9.82
CA ALA A 119 11.06 13.55 10.79
C ALA A 119 10.81 12.87 12.14
N ILE A 120 10.17 11.69 12.14
CA ILE A 120 9.91 10.91 13.37
C ILE A 120 11.23 10.38 13.94
N GLY A 121 12.14 9.91 13.08
CA GLY A 121 13.41 9.34 13.48
C GLY A 121 14.37 10.36 14.10
N GLY A 122 14.27 11.64 13.72
CA GLY A 122 15.01 12.76 14.29
C GLY A 122 14.48 13.22 15.64
N ASP A 123 13.17 13.06 15.89
CA ASP A 123 12.52 13.37 17.18
C ASP A 123 12.65 12.23 18.21
N ALA A 124 13.16 11.07 17.79
CA ALA A 124 13.28 9.91 18.66
C ALA A 124 14.31 10.12 19.80
N SER A 125 13.91 9.75 21.02
CA SER A 125 14.72 9.91 22.25
C SER A 125 16.10 9.25 22.22
N ARG A 126 16.26 8.19 21.42
CA ARG A 126 17.55 7.49 21.23
C ARG A 126 17.68 7.02 19.79
N ARG A 127 18.87 7.20 19.21
CA ARG A 127 19.20 6.70 17.86
C ARG A 127 18.98 5.19 17.70
N ARG A 128 19.21 4.40 18.76
CA ARG A 128 18.94 2.96 18.77
C ARG A 128 17.45 2.63 18.64
N VAL A 129 16.57 3.43 19.25
CA VAL A 129 15.11 3.25 19.15
C VAL A 129 14.62 3.61 17.76
N SER A 130 15.10 4.73 17.21
CA SER A 130 14.82 5.16 15.83
C SER A 130 15.23 4.09 14.80
N GLY A 131 16.47 3.59 14.90
CA GLY A 131 16.97 2.55 14.00
C GLY A 131 16.22 1.22 14.14
N ALA A 132 15.91 0.80 15.37
CA ALA A 132 15.12 -0.41 15.59
C ALA A 132 13.70 -0.28 15.02
N GLY A 133 13.04 0.86 15.23
CA GLY A 133 11.71 1.13 14.67
C GLY A 133 11.68 1.04 13.14
N ALA A 134 12.66 1.65 12.47
CA ALA A 134 12.80 1.56 11.02
C ALA A 134 13.06 0.11 10.55
N MET A 135 13.92 -0.64 11.25
CA MET A 135 14.23 -2.03 10.92
C MET A 135 13.01 -2.95 11.07
N PHE A 136 12.32 -2.91 12.22
CA PHE A 136 11.12 -3.72 12.45
C PHE A 136 9.99 -3.34 11.50
N GLY A 137 9.78 -2.04 11.27
CA GLY A 137 8.79 -1.56 10.30
C GLY A 137 9.08 -2.06 8.88
N GLY A 138 10.34 -2.01 8.44
CA GLY A 138 10.74 -2.51 7.12
C GLY A 138 10.57 -4.02 6.97
N ILE A 139 10.90 -4.81 7.99
CA ILE A 139 10.70 -6.27 7.99
C ILE A 139 9.21 -6.60 7.90
N ILE A 140 8.39 -6.00 8.77
CA ILE A 140 6.93 -6.21 8.78
C ILE A 140 6.34 -5.81 7.42
N TYR A 141 6.69 -4.63 6.91
CA TYR A 141 6.23 -4.17 5.60
C TYR A 141 6.59 -5.15 4.48
N THR A 142 7.82 -5.67 4.47
CA THR A 142 8.27 -6.65 3.46
C THR A 142 7.49 -7.95 3.54
N ILE A 143 7.24 -8.46 4.75
CA ILE A 143 6.43 -9.67 4.97
C ILE A 143 4.99 -9.45 4.45
N LEU A 144 4.37 -8.33 4.81
CA LEU A 144 3.01 -8.01 4.38
C LEU A 144 2.91 -7.84 2.86
N LEU A 145 3.91 -7.19 2.26
CA LEU A 145 3.98 -7.03 0.81
C LEU A 145 4.12 -8.38 0.10
N ALA A 146 4.94 -9.29 0.64
CA ALA A 146 5.05 -10.65 0.10
C ALA A 146 3.74 -11.42 0.22
N LEU A 147 3.11 -11.39 1.40
CA LEU A 147 1.84 -12.07 1.66
C LEU A 147 0.74 -11.62 0.70
N ILE A 148 0.53 -10.31 0.57
CA ILE A 148 -0.52 -9.79 -0.32
C ILE A 148 -0.19 -10.07 -1.78
N THR A 149 1.08 -10.00 -2.19
CA THR A 149 1.48 -10.30 -3.57
C THR A 149 1.18 -11.75 -3.93
N PHE A 150 1.53 -12.71 -3.07
CA PHE A 150 1.22 -14.11 -3.32
C PHE A 150 -0.29 -14.38 -3.30
N ALA A 151 -1.05 -13.73 -2.41
CA ALA A 151 -2.50 -13.85 -2.38
C ALA A 151 -3.17 -13.28 -3.65
N LEU A 152 -2.65 -12.18 -4.20
CA LEU A 152 -3.16 -11.63 -5.46
C LEU A 152 -2.85 -12.55 -6.65
N GLN A 153 -1.76 -13.30 -6.61
CA GLN A 153 -1.41 -14.25 -7.68
C GLN A 153 -2.38 -15.44 -7.74
N THR A 154 -2.93 -15.88 -6.62
CA THR A 154 -3.88 -17.02 -6.60
C THR A 154 -5.26 -16.68 -7.16
N GLU A 155 -5.56 -15.39 -7.34
CA GLU A 155 -6.83 -14.87 -7.88
C GLU A 155 -6.63 -13.94 -9.08
N PHE A 156 -5.44 -13.98 -9.70
CA PHE A 156 -5.05 -13.05 -10.76
C PHE A 156 -6.09 -12.90 -11.89
N PRO A 157 -6.72 -13.98 -12.41
CA PRO A 157 -7.74 -13.85 -13.45
C PRO A 157 -8.98 -13.06 -13.03
N ALA A 158 -9.38 -13.15 -11.76
CA ALA A 158 -10.58 -12.50 -11.22
C ALA A 158 -10.35 -11.01 -10.92
N ILE A 159 -9.11 -10.62 -10.63
CA ILE A 159 -8.78 -9.27 -10.12
C ILE A 159 -8.04 -8.38 -11.12
N LYS A 160 -7.62 -8.90 -12.28
CA LYS A 160 -6.80 -8.16 -13.25
C LYS A 160 -7.46 -6.87 -13.79
N GLU A 161 -8.78 -6.83 -13.86
CA GLU A 161 -9.55 -5.65 -14.33
C GLU A 161 -10.07 -4.80 -13.16
N ALA A 162 -9.86 -5.23 -11.91
CA ALA A 162 -10.32 -4.49 -10.75
C ALA A 162 -9.47 -3.24 -10.55
N ALA A 163 -10.10 -2.11 -10.24
CA ALA A 163 -9.37 -0.88 -9.94
C ALA A 163 -8.63 -1.02 -8.60
N ILE A 164 -9.21 -1.75 -7.64
CA ILE A 164 -8.57 -2.09 -6.36
C ILE A 164 -8.64 -3.61 -6.13
N PRO A 165 -7.66 -4.37 -6.64
CA PRO A 165 -7.62 -5.84 -6.53
C PRO A 165 -7.74 -6.35 -5.08
N THR A 166 -7.08 -5.69 -4.13
CA THR A 166 -7.11 -6.07 -2.71
C THR A 166 -8.48 -5.85 -2.06
N LEU A 167 -9.23 -4.84 -2.50
CA LEU A 167 -10.59 -4.57 -2.03
C LEU A 167 -11.57 -5.59 -2.61
N THR A 168 -11.40 -5.96 -3.88
CA THR A 168 -12.17 -7.04 -4.52
C THR A 168 -11.99 -8.36 -3.77
N LEU A 169 -10.75 -8.70 -3.40
CA LEU A 169 -10.49 -9.86 -2.54
C LEU A 169 -11.14 -9.72 -1.17
N ALA A 170 -11.03 -8.56 -0.50
CA ALA A 170 -11.65 -8.35 0.80
C ALA A 170 -13.18 -8.55 0.76
N ASN A 171 -13.85 -8.05 -0.28
CA ASN A 171 -15.29 -8.22 -0.48
C ASN A 171 -15.68 -9.67 -0.81
N GLY A 172 -14.78 -10.44 -1.41
CA GLY A 172 -14.97 -11.87 -1.67
C GLY A 172 -14.86 -12.76 -0.44
N ILE A 173 -14.36 -12.23 0.69
CA ILE A 173 -14.35 -12.91 1.98
C ILE A 173 -15.73 -12.71 2.62
N HIS A 174 -16.69 -13.56 2.23
CA HIS A 174 -17.97 -13.74 2.90
C HIS A 174 -18.03 -15.12 3.57
#